data_AF-A0A958NMS3-F1
#
_entry.id   AF-A0A958NMS3-F1
#
_cell.length_a   1.000
_cell.length_b   1.000
_cell.length_c   1.000
_cell.angle_alpha   90.00
_cell.angle_beta   90.00
_cell.angle_gamma   90.00
#
_symmetry.space_group_name_H-M   'P 1'
#
loop_
_entity.id
_entity.type
_entity.pdbx_description
1 polymer ?
#
loop_
_entity_poly.entity_id
_entity_poly.type
_entity_poly.pdbx_seq_one_letter_code
_entity_poly.pdbx_strand_id
1 'polypeptide(L)' 'KIRTIDGGKTWNVVANGKGPGYRSCVQYIPNSNAKELVAVGFKGIDYSNDSGDTWKHLSNEGFYTIRF' A
#
# COMPACT_ATOMS: atom_id res chain seq x y z
N LYS A 1 0.38 7.54 3.90
CA LYS A 1 1.36 7.05 2.89
C LYS A 1 1.98 8.26 2.21
N ILE A 2 3.19 8.13 1.63
CA ILE A 2 3.70 9.13 0.68
C ILE A 2 3.93 8.46 -0.68
N ARG A 3 3.77 9.21 -1.78
CA ARG A 3 3.98 8.73 -3.15
C ARG A 3 4.81 9.75 -3.92
N THR A 4 5.71 9.26 -4.76
CA THR A 4 6.44 10.04 -5.75
C THR A 4 6.01 9.60 -7.15
N ILE A 5 6.12 10.52 -8.12
CA ILE A 5 5.92 10.25 -9.56
C ILE A 5 7.12 10.70 -10.40
N ASP A 6 8.17 11.21 -9.76
CA ASP A 6 9.32 11.86 -10.41
C ASP A 6 10.66 11.23 -9.99
N GLY A 7 10.62 9.94 -9.61
CA GLY A 7 11.80 9.18 -9.19
C GLY A 7 12.28 9.53 -7.78
N GLY A 8 11.41 10.06 -6.92
CA GLY A 8 11.72 10.35 -5.52
C GLY A 8 12.22 11.77 -5.26
N LYS A 9 12.16 12.67 -6.25
CA LYS A 9 12.54 14.09 -6.07
C LYS A 9 11.51 14.82 -5.22
N THR A 10 10.22 14.56 -5.45
CA THR A 10 9.12 15.09 -4.66
C THR A 10 8.22 13.97 -4.14
N TRP A 11 7.65 14.20 -2.96
CA TRP A 11 6.78 13.26 -2.27
C TRP A 11 5.49 13.95 -1.84
N ASN A 12 4.36 13.35 -2.19
CA ASN A 12 3.05 13.83 -1.81
C ASN A 12 2.45 12.91 -0.75
N VAL A 13 1.84 13.48 0.27
CA VAL A 13 1.05 12.71 1.24
C VAL A 13 -0.20 12.19 0.56
N VAL A 14 -0.44 10.89 0.68
CA VAL A 14 -1.60 10.19 0.13
C VAL A 14 -2.35 9.50 1.27
N ALA A 15 -3.69 9.56 1.20
CA ALA A 15 -4.59 8.96 2.17
C ALA A 15 -4.27 9.38 3.62
N ASN A 16 -4.09 10.69 3.85
CA ASN A 16 -3.75 11.23 5.16
C ASN A 16 -4.80 10.81 6.20
N GLY A 17 -4.38 9.99 7.18
CA GLY A 17 -5.26 9.42 8.20
C GLY A 17 -6.25 8.34 7.71
N LYS A 18 -6.26 8.00 6.42
CA LYS A 18 -7.22 7.04 5.80
C LYS A 18 -6.58 5.75 5.29
N GLY A 19 -5.26 5.61 5.40
CA GLY A 19 -4.56 4.37 5.03
C GLY A 19 -4.62 3.30 6.13
N PRO A 20 -4.02 2.12 5.89
CA PRO A 20 -4.08 0.97 6.80
C PRO A 20 -3.30 1.15 8.13
N GLY A 21 -2.69 2.31 8.36
CA GLY A 21 -1.77 2.56 9.47
C GLY A 21 -0.43 1.85 9.27
N TYR A 22 0.24 1.51 10.37
CA TYR A 22 1.52 0.80 10.32
C TYR A 22 1.36 -0.59 9.68
N ARG A 23 2.23 -0.89 8.73
CA ARG A 23 2.32 -2.16 7.99
C ARG A 23 3.80 -2.54 7.84
N SER A 24 4.08 -3.84 7.86
CA SER A 24 5.44 -4.39 7.81
C SER A 24 6.01 -4.42 6.39
N CYS A 25 5.16 -4.63 5.38
CA CYS A 25 5.56 -4.65 3.98
C CYS A 25 4.46 -4.05 3.10
N VAL A 26 4.86 -3.36 2.02
CA VAL A 26 3.96 -2.89 0.97
C VAL A 26 4.62 -3.10 -0.39
N GLN A 27 3.90 -3.64 -1.36
CA GLN A 27 4.39 -3.84 -2.72
C GLN A 27 3.34 -3.48 -3.76
N TYR A 28 3.81 -2.97 -4.90
CA TYR A 28 2.98 -2.86 -6.11
C TYR A 28 2.77 -4.25 -6.72
N ILE A 29 1.56 -4.50 -7.20
CA ILE A 29 1.29 -5.69 -8.01
C ILE A 29 1.92 -5.46 -9.40
N PRO A 30 2.72 -6.41 -9.92
CA PRO A 30 3.31 -6.32 -11.25
C PRO A 30 2.25 -6.06 -12.34
N ASN A 31 2.62 -5.34 -13.40
CA ASN A 31 1.76 -5.03 -14.55
C ASN A 31 0.49 -4.22 -14.24
N SER A 32 0.37 -3.59 -13.07
CA SER A 32 -0.80 -2.79 -12.68
C SER A 32 -0.70 -1.30 -13.01
N ASN A 33 0.31 -0.86 -13.80
CA ASN A 33 0.61 0.55 -14.04
C ASN A 33 0.74 1.38 -12.74
N ALA A 34 1.35 0.76 -11.70
CA ALA A 34 1.51 1.32 -10.37
C ALA A 34 0.20 1.73 -9.68
N LYS A 35 -0.93 1.10 -10.04
CA LYS A 35 -2.23 1.34 -9.39
C LYS A 35 -2.51 0.39 -8.26
N GLU A 36 -2.12 -0.87 -8.40
CA GLU A 36 -2.49 -1.89 -7.42
C GLU A 36 -1.39 -2.13 -6.41
N LEU A 37 -1.77 -2.16 -5.13
CA LEU A 37 -0.89 -2.30 -3.98
C LEU A 37 -1.46 -3.30 -2.99
N VAL A 38 -0.57 -4.06 -2.37
CA VAL A 38 -0.88 -4.88 -1.20
C VAL A 38 0.01 -4.43 -0.05
N ALA A 39 -0.59 -4.16 1.11
CA ALA A 39 0.11 -3.88 2.36
C ALA A 39 -0.22 -4.96 3.38
N VAL A 40 0.81 -5.52 4.01
CA VAL A 40 0.66 -6.55 5.05
C VAL A 40 1.31 -6.12 6.36
N GLY A 41 0.72 -6.56 7.46
CA GLY A 41 1.31 -6.41 8.79
C GLY A 41 0.56 -7.24 9.83
N PHE A 42 0.86 -7.00 11.09
CA PHE A 42 0.20 -7.71 12.20
C PHE A 42 -1.32 -7.49 12.29
N LYS A 43 -1.84 -6.42 11.67
CA LYS A 43 -3.29 -6.14 11.59
C LYS A 43 -3.92 -6.67 10.30
N GLY A 44 -3.21 -7.49 9.54
CA GLY A 44 -3.79 -8.12 8.36
C GLY A 44 -3.27 -7.64 7.01
N ILE A 45 -4.13 -7.82 6.01
CA ILE A 45 -3.88 -7.50 4.60
C ILE A 45 -4.83 -6.39 4.16
N ASP A 46 -4.29 -5.37 3.53
CA ASP A 46 -5.04 -4.29 2.90
C ASP A 46 -4.61 -4.12 1.44
N TYR A 47 -5.58 -3.83 0.59
CA TYR A 47 -5.41 -3.69 -0.85
C TYR A 47 -5.88 -2.33 -1.33
N SER A 48 -5.20 -1.78 -2.33
CA SER A 48 -5.61 -0.58 -3.03
C SER A 48 -5.51 -0.81 -4.53
N ASN A 49 -6.44 -0.26 -5.32
CA ASN A 49 -6.43 -0.30 -6.78
C ASN A 49 -6.31 1.09 -7.44
N ASP A 50 -6.01 2.11 -6.63
CA ASP A 50 -5.94 3.52 -7.02
C ASP A 50 -4.66 4.18 -6.49
N SER A 51 -3.55 3.44 -6.58
CA SER A 51 -2.22 3.89 -6.21
C SER A 51 -2.10 4.27 -4.72
N GLY A 52 -2.97 3.73 -3.86
CA GLY A 52 -2.99 3.92 -2.41
C GLY A 52 -3.85 5.08 -1.93
N ASP A 53 -4.72 5.63 -2.79
CA ASP A 53 -5.63 6.73 -2.46
C ASP A 53 -6.79 6.23 -1.56
N THR A 54 -7.30 5.02 -1.84
CA THR A 54 -8.24 4.27 -0.99
C THR A 54 -7.74 2.86 -0.70
N TRP A 55 -8.21 2.27 0.39
CA TRP A 55 -7.79 0.95 0.87
C TRP A 55 -8.99 0.10 1.26
N LYS A 56 -8.96 -1.16 0.87
CA LYS A 56 -9.90 -2.21 1.25
C LYS A 56 -9.20 -3.23 2.13
N HIS A 57 -9.74 -3.44 3.32
CA HIS A 57 -9.27 -4.50 4.22
C HIS A 57 -9.73 -5.87 3.70
N LEU A 58 -8.81 -6.85 3.63
CA LEU A 58 -9.09 -8.17 3.05
C LEU A 58 -9.07 -9.30 4.08
N SER A 59 -8.20 -9.23 5.09
CA SER A 59 -8.05 -10.29 6.10
C SER A 59 -7.40 -9.71 7.35
N ASN A 60 -7.77 -10.25 8.52
CA ASN A 60 -7.13 -9.96 9.80
C ASN A 60 -5.87 -10.80 10.06
N GLU A 61 -5.58 -11.78 9.21
CA GLU A 61 -4.43 -12.68 9.38
C GLU A 61 -3.11 -11.96 9.13
N GLY A 62 -2.18 -12.07 10.09
CA GLY A 62 -0.93 -11.32 10.07
C GLY A 62 0.12 -11.91 9.13
N PHE A 63 0.69 -11.06 8.27
CA PHE A 63 1.86 -11.36 7.45
C PHE A 63 2.89 -10.24 7.56
N TYR A 64 4.17 -10.58 7.50
CA TYR A 64 5.25 -9.60 7.70
C TYR A 64 6.03 -9.27 6.43
N THR A 65 5.93 -10.12 5.41
CA THR A 65 6.55 -9.91 4.10
C THR A 65 5.67 -10.51 3.01
N ILE A 66 5.72 -9.91 1.82
CA ILE A 66 5.14 -10.42 0.59
C ILE A 66 6.16 -10.25 -0.54
N ARG A 67 6.07 -11.09 -1.57
CA ARG A 67 6.89 -10.98 -2.78
C ARG A 67 6.12 -11.55 -3.97
N PHE A 68 6.28 -10.91 -5.12
CA PHE A 68 5.81 -11.38 -6.43
C PHE A 68 7.00 -11.82 -7.29
#